data_AF-A0A0G1Y203-F1
#
_entry.id   AF-A0A0G1Y203-F1
#
_cell.length_a   1.000
_cell.length_b   1.000
_cell.length_c   1.000
_cell.angle_alpha   90.00
_cell.angle_beta   90.00
_cell.angle_gamma   90.00
#
_symmetry.space_group_name_H-M   'P 1'
#
loop_
_entity.id
_entity.type
_entity.pdbx_description
1 polymer ?
#
loop_
_entity_poly.entity_id
_entity_poly.type
_entity_poly.pdbx_seq_one_letter_code
_entity_poly.pdbx_strand_id
1 'polypeptide(L)'
;MRRIWLMWAIRRTLNPMTLKAAIALTFVWRSTAYVSYGNVFANAPQLSDLSRNITFAQSAIVHAETATLFLVFGALLVGVWLAFDLLRQKSPAFF
;
A
#
# COMPACT_ATOMS: atom_id res chain seq x y z
N MET A 1 -34.94 9.77 8.75
CA MET A 1 -33.66 10.11 8.10
C MET A 1 -32.46 9.24 8.51
N ARG A 2 -32.34 8.76 9.76
CA ARG A 2 -31.21 7.88 10.19
C ARG A 2 -31.03 6.59 9.36
N ARG A 3 -32.12 5.99 8.86
CA ARG A 3 -32.08 4.78 8.00
C ARG A 3 -31.37 4.99 6.66
N ILE A 4 -31.45 6.19 6.09
CA ILE A 4 -30.85 6.51 4.78
C ILE A 4 -29.32 6.60 4.92
N TRP A 5 -28.83 7.23 6.00
CA TRP A 5 -27.41 7.27 6.33
C TRP A 5 -26.81 5.90 6.58
N LEU A 6 -27.57 5.01 7.24
CA LEU A 6 -27.13 3.66 7.55
C LEU A 6 -27.00 2.80 6.27
N MET A 7 -27.98 2.88 5.36
CA MET A 7 -27.88 2.23 4.04
C MET A 7 -26.77 2.82 3.15
N TRP A 8 -26.58 4.14 3.19
CA TRP A 8 -25.51 4.80 2.45
C TRP A 8 -24.14 4.40 2.97
N ALA A 9 -23.94 4.36 4.29
CA ALA A 9 -22.71 3.89 4.91
C ALA A 9 -22.42 2.43 4.55
N ILE A 10 -23.41 1.54 4.64
CA ILE A 10 -23.27 0.12 4.26
C ILE A 10 -22.86 -0.03 2.78
N ARG A 11 -23.51 0.69 1.87
CA ARG A 11 -23.14 0.69 0.45
C ARG A 11 -21.74 1.25 0.20
N ARG A 12 -21.34 2.27 0.96
CA ARG A 12 -20.02 2.89 0.85
C ARG A 12 -18.93 1.96 1.38
N THR A 13 -19.16 1.26 2.50
CA THR A 13 -18.19 0.33 3.11
C THR A 13 -18.05 -0.97 2.35
N LEU A 14 -19.14 -1.46 1.75
CA LEU A 14 -19.16 -2.64 0.89
C LEU A 14 -18.71 -2.36 -0.55
N ASN A 15 -18.29 -1.13 -0.86
CA ASN A 15 -17.71 -0.85 -2.16
C ASN A 15 -16.40 -1.68 -2.29
N PRO A 16 -16.20 -2.42 -3.40
CA PRO A 16 -14.98 -3.21 -3.59
C PRO A 16 -13.70 -2.36 -3.45
N MET A 17 -13.77 -1.07 -3.77
CA MET A 17 -12.63 -0.16 -3.61
C MET A 17 -12.33 0.15 -2.14
N THR A 18 -13.35 0.40 -1.31
CA THR A 18 -13.15 0.68 0.12
C THR A 18 -12.65 -0.55 0.86
N LEU A 19 -13.11 -1.75 0.46
CA LEU A 19 -12.64 -3.00 1.02
C LEU A 19 -11.15 -3.23 0.70
N LYS A 20 -10.74 -3.01 -0.56
CA LYS A 20 -9.33 -3.13 -0.97
C LYS A 20 -8.45 -2.09 -0.29
N ALA A 21 -8.93 -0.85 -0.16
CA ALA A 21 -8.22 0.18 0.60
C ALA A 21 -8.07 -0.20 2.07
N ALA A 22 -9.12 -0.74 2.70
CA ALA A 22 -9.06 -1.21 4.09
C ALA A 22 -8.08 -2.38 4.27
N ILE A 23 -8.02 -3.33 3.33
CA ILE A 23 -7.03 -4.41 3.33
C ILE A 23 -5.62 -3.82 3.25
N ALA A 24 -5.37 -2.89 2.32
CA ALA A 24 -4.06 -2.25 2.17
C ALA A 24 -3.64 -1.48 3.42
N LEU A 25 -4.56 -0.71 4.01
CA LEU A 25 -4.29 0.08 5.20
C LEU A 25 -4.00 -0.81 6.40
N THR A 26 -4.77 -1.89 6.57
CA THR A 26 -4.53 -2.89 7.63
C THR A 26 -3.21 -3.62 7.43
N PHE A 27 -2.86 -3.92 6.18
CA PHE A 27 -1.59 -4.55 5.84
C PHE A 27 -0.40 -3.64 6.18
N VAL A 28 -0.44 -2.37 5.76
CA VAL A 28 0.59 -1.37 6.07
C VAL A 28 0.69 -1.13 7.58
N TRP A 29 -0.43 -1.08 8.28
CA TRP A 29 -0.44 -0.95 9.74
C TRP A 29 0.20 -2.16 10.42
N ARG A 30 -0.10 -3.38 9.97
CA ARG A 30 0.52 -4.59 10.54
C ARG A 30 1.99 -4.72 10.20
N SER A 31 2.42 -4.26 9.03
CA SER A 31 3.84 -4.29 8.66
C SER A 31 4.70 -3.33 9.48
N THR A 32 4.14 -2.30 10.15
CA THR A 32 4.92 -1.46 11.09
C THR A 32 5.46 -2.26 12.28
N ALA A 33 4.87 -3.41 12.61
CA ALA A 33 5.37 -4.29 13.67
C ALA A 33 6.65 -5.04 13.28
N TYR A 34 6.92 -5.16 11.98
CA TYR A 34 8.06 -5.88 11.43
C TYR A 34 9.07 -4.96 10.74
N VAL A 35 8.62 -3.79 10.29
CA VAL A 35 9.43 -2.80 9.58
C VAL A 35 9.30 -1.44 10.25
N SER A 36 10.43 -0.89 10.72
CA SER A 36 10.47 0.50 11.17
C SER A 36 10.58 1.44 9.97
N TYR A 37 9.43 1.95 9.51
CA TYR A 37 9.39 2.94 8.43
C TYR A 37 10.20 4.20 8.74
N GLY A 38 10.21 4.64 10.01
CA GLY A 38 11.01 5.79 10.44
C GLY A 38 12.50 5.59 10.19
N ASN A 39 13.04 4.40 10.51
CA ASN A 39 14.44 4.08 10.23
C ASN A 39 14.73 3.96 8.74
N VAL A 40 13.80 3.40 7.96
CA VAL A 40 13.94 3.33 6.50
C VAL A 40 14.03 4.74 5.90
N PHE A 41 13.15 5.66 6.29
CA PHE A 41 13.16 7.03 5.79
C PHE A 41 14.36 7.85 6.28
N ALA A 42 14.79 7.65 7.54
CA ALA A 42 15.95 8.36 8.09
C ALA A 42 17.27 7.94 7.42
N ASN A 43 17.36 6.70 6.93
CA ASN A 43 18.56 6.18 6.26
C ASN A 43 18.42 6.16 4.72
N ALA A 44 17.28 6.58 4.18
CA ALA A 44 17.06 6.62 2.74
C ALA A 44 17.94 7.70 2.08
N PRO A 45 18.64 7.38 0.98
CA PRO A 45 19.33 8.39 0.18
C PRO A 45 18.34 9.38 -0.44
N GLN A 46 18.84 10.54 -0.88
CA GLN A 46 18.00 11.47 -1.63
C GLN A 46 17.47 10.81 -2.92
N LEU A 47 16.21 11.08 -3.26
CA LEU A 47 15.55 10.52 -4.45
C LEU A 47 16.26 10.90 -5.76
N SER A 48 17.02 12.00 -5.77
CA SER A 48 17.85 12.45 -6.89
C SER A 48 19.07 11.56 -7.14
N ASP A 49 19.51 10.80 -6.15
CA ASP A 49 20.79 10.07 -6.17
C ASP A 49 20.56 8.60 -6.54
N LEU A 50 20.24 8.36 -7.82
CA LEU A 50 19.78 7.05 -8.33
C LEU A 50 20.74 5.90 -7.98
N SER A 51 22.05 6.12 -8.09
CA SER A 51 23.07 5.10 -7.78
C SER A 51 23.02 4.68 -6.32
N ARG A 52 22.94 5.64 -5.39
CA ARG A 52 22.86 5.35 -3.94
C ARG A 52 21.55 4.67 -3.57
N ASN A 53 20.45 5.02 -4.23
CA ASN A 53 19.16 4.36 -4.03
C ASN A 53 19.20 2.88 -4.42
N ILE A 54 19.89 2.54 -5.51
CA ILE A 54 20.06 1.14 -5.93
C ILE A 54 20.89 0.37 -4.90
N THR A 55 22.04 0.91 -4.46
CA THR A 55 22.89 0.26 -3.46
C THR A 55 22.18 0.11 -2.12
N PHE A 56 21.41 1.12 -1.70
CA PHE A 56 20.59 1.06 -0.49
C PHE A 56 19.51 -0.04 -0.59
N ALA A 57 18.80 -0.11 -1.71
CA ALA A 57 17.78 -1.15 -1.94
C ALA A 57 18.39 -2.56 -1.95
N GLN A 58 19.53 -2.75 -2.61
CA GLN A 58 20.26 -4.02 -2.61
C GLN A 58 20.70 -4.42 -1.20
N SER A 59 21.30 -3.48 -0.46
CA SER A 59 21.73 -3.71 0.92
C SER A 59 20.54 -4.06 1.81
N ALA A 60 19.43 -3.34 1.68
CA ALA A 60 18.21 -3.58 2.44
C ALA A 60 17.60 -4.96 2.15
N ILE A 61 17.65 -5.44 0.90
CA ILE A 61 17.16 -6.78 0.55
C ILE A 61 18.06 -7.87 1.12
N VAL A 62 19.39 -7.72 0.99
CA VAL A 62 20.36 -8.73 1.44
C VAL A 62 20.36 -8.92 2.95
N HIS A 63 20.13 -7.84 3.71
CA HIS A 63 20.16 -7.88 5.17
C HIS A 63 18.76 -7.95 5.81
N ALA A 64 17.69 -7.97 5.01
CA ALA A 64 16.33 -8.12 5.52
C ALA A 64 16.02 -9.57 5.86
N GLU A 65 15.27 -9.78 6.94
CA GLU A 65 14.73 -11.09 7.25
C GLU A 65 13.69 -11.52 6.19
N THR A 66 13.52 -12.82 6.01
CA THR A 66 12.61 -13.38 5.00
C THR A 66 11.17 -12.88 5.20
N ALA A 67 10.71 -12.75 6.45
CA ALA A 67 9.39 -12.22 6.77
C ALA A 67 9.22 -10.77 6.30
N THR A 68 10.27 -9.95 6.47
CA THR A 68 10.31 -8.55 6.05
C THR A 68 10.23 -8.45 4.52
N LEU A 69 10.94 -9.31 3.79
CA LEU A 69 10.89 -9.38 2.33
C LEU A 69 9.48 -9.73 1.82
N PHE A 70 8.82 -10.73 2.42
CA PHE A 70 7.44 -11.07 2.07
C PHE A 70 6.47 -9.91 2.34
N LEU A 71 6.64 -9.18 3.43
CA LEU A 71 5.81 -8.02 3.75
C LEU A 71 6.02 -6.88 2.75
N VAL A 72 7.27 -6.57 2.39
CA VAL A 72 7.60 -5.54 1.39
C VAL A 72 7.04 -5.93 0.02
N PHE A 73 7.19 -7.20 -0.39
CA PHE A 73 6.66 -7.69 -1.65
C PHE A 73 5.12 -7.70 -1.68
N GLY A 74 4.50 -8.09 -0.57
CA GLY A 74 3.04 -8.02 -0.39
C GLY A 74 2.53 -6.57 -0.45
N ALA A 75 3.23 -5.63 0.18
CA ALA A 75 2.89 -4.20 0.13
C ALA A 75 2.95 -3.67 -1.32
N LEU A 76 4.00 -4.04 -2.07
CA LEU A 76 4.14 -3.68 -3.48
C LEU A 76 3.00 -4.27 -4.32
N LEU A 77 2.68 -5.55 -4.15
CA LEU A 77 1.59 -6.20 -4.88
C LEU A 77 0.25 -5.54 -4.60
N VAL A 78 -0.07 -5.27 -3.33
CA VAL A 78 -1.32 -4.58 -2.96
C VAL A 78 -1.34 -3.14 -3.50
N GLY A 79 -0.22 -2.44 -3.47
CA GLY A 79 -0.09 -1.09 -4.03
C GLY A 79 -0.32 -1.07 -5.54
N VAL A 80 0.33 -1.98 -6.28
CA VAL A 80 0.13 -2.14 -7.73
C VAL A 80 -1.31 -2.54 -8.04
N TRP A 81 -1.89 -3.45 -7.26
CA TRP A 81 -3.28 -3.88 -7.43
C TRP A 81 -4.26 -2.72 -7.24
N LEU A 82 -4.08 -1.91 -6.20
CA LEU A 82 -4.87 -0.69 -5.98
C LEU A 82 -4.67 0.35 -7.08
N ALA A 83 -3.44 0.60 -7.51
CA ALA A 83 -3.15 1.52 -8.60
C ALA A 83 -3.79 1.05 -9.91
N PHE A 84 -3.74 -0.24 -10.18
CA PHE A 84 -4.38 -0.84 -11.35
C PHE A 84 -5.91 -0.72 -11.30
N ASP A 85 -6.52 -0.96 -10.15
CA ASP A 85 -7.97 -0.76 -9.96
C ASP A 85 -8.38 0.71 -10.13
N LEU A 86 -7.58 1.64 -9.59
CA LEU A 86 -7.78 3.08 -9.76
C LEU A 86 -7.72 3.50 -11.22
N LEU A 87 -6.74 2.99 -11.97
CA LEU A 87 -6.59 3.26 -13.39
C LEU A 87 -7.72 2.62 -14.21
N ARG A 88 -8.17 1.42 -13.85
CA ARG A 88 -9.31 0.75 -14.52
C ARG A 88 -10.65 1.43 -14.26
N GLN A 89 -10.88 1.95 -13.05
CA GLN A 89 -12.12 2.67 -12.73
C GLN A 89 -12.24 4.02 -13.45
N LYS A 90 -11.12 4.57 -13.95
CA LYS A 90 -11.10 5.79 -14.78
C LYS A 90 -11.52 5.57 -16.24
N SER A 91 -11.97 4.38 -16.64
CA SER A 91 -12.75 4.22 -17.86
C SER A 91 -14.23 4.42 -17.53
N PRO A 92 -14.79 5.64 -17.62
CA PRO A 92 -16.23 5.78 -17.62
C PRO A 92 -16.75 5.03 -18.84
N ALA A 93 -17.39 3.89 -18.61
CA ALA A 93 -18.47 3.47 -19.48
C ALA A 93 -19.56 4.54 -19.31
N PHE A 94 -19.45 5.62 -20.08
CA PHE A 94 -20.50 6.60 -20.28
C PHE A 94 -21.71 5.85 -20.86
N PHE A 95 -22.71 5.65 -20.03
CA PHE A 95 -24.11 5.63 -20.44
C PHE A 95 -24.77 6.84 -19.79
#